data_AF-A0A5K1H6J6-F1
#
_entry.id   AF-A0A5K1H6J6-F1
#
_cell.length_a   1.000
_cell.length_b   1.000
_cell.length_c   1.000
_cell.angle_alpha   90.00
_cell.angle_beta   90.00
_cell.angle_gamma   90.00
#
_symmetry.space_group_name_H-M   'P 1'
#
loop_
_entity.id
_entity.type
_entity.pdbx_description
1 polymer ?
#
loop_
_entity_poly.entity_id
_entity_poly.type
_entity_poly.pdbx_seq_one_letter_code
_entity_poly.pdbx_strand_id
1 'polypeptide(L)' 'IVVRRSLDAICTSTRGFEDLYSSLLRFRILRQHGYYVSA' A
#
# COMPACT_ATOMS: atom_id res chain seq x y z
N ILE A 1 -5.42 12.55 -9.99
CA ILE A 1 -3.99 12.92 -9.81
C ILE A 1 -3.55 12.73 -8.36
N VAL A 2 -4.35 13.16 -7.38
CA VAL A 2 -4.04 13.04 -5.93
C VAL A 2 -3.96 11.58 -5.45
N VAL A 3 -4.93 10.73 -5.83
CA VAL A 3 -5.00 9.32 -5.38
C VAL A 3 -3.74 8.52 -5.73
N ARG A 4 -3.18 8.71 -6.93
CA ARG A 4 -1.95 8.01 -7.35
C ARG A 4 -0.73 8.41 -6.52
N ARG A 5 -0.57 9.70 -6.17
CA ARG A 5 0.52 10.15 -5.30
C ARG A 5 0.42 9.59 -3.89
N SER A 6 -0.79 9.55 -3.32
CA SER A 6 -1.00 8.94 -2.00
C SER A 6 -0.69 7.44 -2.02
N LEU A 7 -1.04 6.75 -3.11
CA LEU A 7 -0.79 5.33 -3.25
C LEU A 7 0.71 5.00 -3.40
N ASP A 8 1.47 5.86 -4.07
CA ASP A 8 2.93 5.77 -4.16
C ASP A 8 3.61 5.95 -2.80
N ALA A 9 3.15 6.93 -2.01
CA ALA A 9 3.61 7.14 -0.64
C ALA A 9 3.26 5.94 0.27
N ILE A 10 2.07 5.35 0.10
CA ILE A 10 1.69 4.13 0.80
C ILE A 10 2.59 2.97 0.35
N CYS A 11 2.85 2.78 -0.94
CA CYS A 11 3.71 1.71 -1.44
C CYS A 11 5.15 1.80 -0.91
N THR A 12 5.70 3.01 -0.80
CA THR A 12 7.08 3.29 -0.34
C THR A 12 7.21 3.42 1.18
N SER A 13 6.11 3.54 1.92
CA SER A 13 6.13 3.66 3.37
C SER A 13 6.51 2.33 4.03
N THR A 14 7.77 2.15 4.37
CA THR A 14 8.27 1.01 5.15
C THR A 14 8.25 1.34 6.65
N ARG A 15 7.12 1.81 7.19
CA ARG A 15 7.00 2.01 8.64
C ARG A 15 6.93 0.63 9.30
N GLY A 16 8.00 0.25 10.00
CA GLY A 16 8.28 -1.10 10.49
C GLY A 16 7.34 -1.69 11.56
N PHE A 17 6.12 -1.16 11.71
CA PHE A 17 5.09 -1.65 12.62
C PHE A 17 3.70 -1.33 12.04
N GLU A 18 3.38 -1.91 10.89
CA GLU A 18 2.01 -1.90 10.39
C GLU A 18 1.27 -3.10 11.02
N ASP A 19 0.20 -2.85 11.77
CA ASP A 19 -0.69 -3.90 12.25
C ASP A 19 -1.11 -4.82 11.09
N LEU A 20 -1.41 -6.10 11.39
CA LEU A 20 -1.81 -7.08 10.38
C LEU A 20 -2.96 -6.57 9.50
N TYR A 21 -3.91 -5.85 10.11
CA TYR A 21 -5.02 -5.22 9.40
C TYR A 21 -4.54 -4.14 8.41
N SER A 22 -3.63 -3.26 8.84
CA SER A 22 -3.05 -2.21 7.99
C SER A 22 -2.26 -2.81 6.82
N SER A 23 -1.50 -3.87 7.07
CA SER A 23 -0.77 -4.61 6.03
C SER A 23 -1.71 -5.24 4.99
N LEU A 24 -2.78 -5.91 5.44
CA LEU A 24 -3.78 -6.51 4.55
C LEU A 24 -4.56 -5.46 3.75
N LEU A 25 -4.93 -4.35 4.39
CA LEU A 25 -5.63 -3.25 3.74
C LEU A 25 -4.74 -2.61 2.66
N ARG A 26 -3.47 -2.35 2.98
CA ARG A 26 -2.48 -1.83 2.03
C ARG A 26 -2.27 -2.76 0.85
N PHE A 27 -2.11 -4.06 1.10
CA PHE A 27 -2.00 -5.07 0.04
C PHE A 27 -3.22 -5.06 -0.89
N ARG A 28 -4.44 -5.02 -0.32
CA ARG A 28 -5.69 -4.97 -1.08
C ARG A 28 -5.79 -3.72 -1.96
N ILE A 29 -5.53 -2.54 -1.40
CA ILE A 29 -5.63 -1.27 -2.13
C ILE A 29 -4.60 -1.22 -3.27
N LEU A 30 -3.35 -1.62 -3.01
CA LEU A 30 -2.29 -1.63 -4.02
C LEU A 30 -2.61 -2.59 -5.17
N ARG A 31 -3.08 -3.81 -4.88
CA ARG A 31 -3.49 -4.79 -5.90
C ARG A 31 -4.68 -4.31 -6.73
N GLN A 32 -5.65 -3.64 -6.12
CA GLN A 32 -6.80 -3.07 -6.84
C GLN A 32 -6.40 -1.97 -7.82
N HIS A 33 -5.28 -1.29 -7.57
CA HIS A 33 -4.75 -0.24 -8.43
C HIS A 33 -3.61 -0.71 -9.36
N GLY A 34 -3.35 -2.02 -9.43
CA GLY A 34 -2.37 -2.60 -10.36
C GLY A 34 -0.92 -2.51 -9.90
N TYR A 35 -0.66 -2.17 -8.63
CA TYR A 35 0.69 -2.17 -8.08
C TYR A 35 1.15 -3.60 -7.78
N TYR A 36 2.40 -3.90 -8.17
CA TYR A 36 3.05 -5.16 -7.84
C TYR A 36 3.55 -5.10 -6.40
N VAL A 37 2.94 -5.91 -5.53
CA VAL A 37 3.33 -6.05 -4.13
C VAL A 37 3.82 -7.48 -3.93
N SER A 38 5.07 -7.65 -3.52
CA SER A 38 5.57 -8.96 -3.07
C SER A 38 4.88 -9.33 -1.76
N ALA A 39 4.47 -10.59 -1.66
CA ALA A 39 4.07 -11.18 -0.38
C ALA A 39 5.26 -11.24 0.59
#